data_AF-A0A920K3L6-F1
#
_entry.id   AF-A0A920K3L6-F1
#
_cell.length_a   1.000
_cell.length_b   1.000
_cell.length_c   1.000
_cell.angle_alpha   90.00
_cell.angle_beta   90.00
_cell.angle_gamma   90.00
#
_symmetry.space_group_name_H-M   'P 1'
#
loop_
_entity.id
_entity.type
_entity.pdbx_description
1 polymer ?
#
loop_
_entity_poly.entity_id
_entity_poly.type
_entity_poly.pdbx_seq_one_letter_code
_entity_poly.pdbx_strand_id
1 'polypeptide(L)'
;MPQLNPEFFVSQLFWLAVFFTFLFVFLWRVSLPRIATVLEKRQNKIDENLSSAKELQEQAMEIEKKINDQINKAKLETDEKIKETINALQEDVSSQLSSLDKDLEKKVSDAEKEILKSKDDQMKNINNEIVNITKLTVGKITDIELSDNELNKVIETHKGNFN
;
A
#
# COMPACT_ATOMS: atom_id res chain seq x y z
N MET A 1 40.91 -103.40 6.54
CA MET A 1 39.80 -102.44 6.77
C MET A 1 39.04 -102.29 5.45
N PRO A 2 37.81 -102.83 5.34
CA PRO A 2 37.05 -102.87 4.08
C PRO A 2 36.64 -101.49 3.51
N GLN A 3 36.90 -100.40 4.24
CA GLN A 3 36.62 -99.01 3.81
C GLN A 3 37.54 -98.43 2.72
N LEU A 4 38.59 -99.14 2.29
CA LEU A 4 39.46 -98.74 1.16
C LEU A 4 39.38 -99.75 0.00
N ASN A 5 38.20 -100.30 -0.24
CA ASN A 5 37.95 -101.14 -1.42
C ASN A 5 37.59 -100.26 -2.63
N PRO A 6 38.45 -100.17 -3.67
CA PRO A 6 38.26 -99.26 -4.80
C PRO A 6 37.06 -99.58 -5.69
N GLU A 7 36.47 -100.75 -5.51
CA GLU A 7 35.29 -101.23 -6.23
C GLU A 7 34.05 -100.33 -6.02
N PHE A 8 33.89 -99.69 -4.85
CA PHE A 8 32.74 -98.83 -4.55
C PHE A 8 32.99 -97.33 -4.84
N PHE A 9 34.23 -96.91 -5.10
CA PHE A 9 34.54 -95.50 -5.36
C PHE A 9 33.88 -94.96 -6.63
N VAL A 10 33.77 -95.79 -7.67
CA VAL A 10 33.13 -95.40 -8.93
C VAL A 10 31.64 -95.12 -8.73
N SER A 11 30.94 -95.96 -7.97
CA SER A 11 29.52 -95.79 -7.66
C SER A 11 29.27 -94.55 -6.79
N GLN A 12 30.12 -94.33 -5.77
CA GLN A 12 30.03 -93.14 -4.92
C GLN A 12 30.26 -91.85 -5.74
N LEU A 13 31.21 -91.86 -6.67
CA LEU A 13 31.50 -90.72 -7.54
C LEU A 13 30.36 -90.45 -8.52
N PHE A 14 29.73 -91.50 -9.05
CA PHE A 14 28.55 -91.38 -9.91
C PHE A 14 27.37 -90.71 -9.17
N TRP A 15 27.01 -91.20 -7.98
CA TRP A 15 25.94 -90.59 -7.20
C TRP A 15 26.28 -89.17 -6.73
N LEU A 16 27.53 -88.92 -6.34
CA LEU A 16 28.02 -87.58 -6.04
C LEU A 16 27.79 -86.63 -7.22
N ALA A 17 28.17 -87.04 -8.43
CA ALA A 17 27.98 -86.24 -9.63
C ALA A 17 26.49 -85.97 -9.89
N VAL A 18 25.63 -86.98 -9.78
CA VAL A 18 24.17 -86.84 -9.98
C VAL A 18 23.57 -85.83 -8.98
N PHE A 19 23.84 -85.98 -7.68
CA PHE A 19 23.32 -85.07 -6.66
C PHE A 19 23.92 -83.67 -6.77
N PHE A 20 25.22 -83.57 -7.09
CA PHE A 20 25.89 -82.28 -7.28
C PHE A 20 25.31 -81.53 -8.48
N THR A 21 25.11 -82.21 -9.62
CA THR A 21 24.47 -81.62 -10.81
C THR A 21 23.04 -81.19 -10.50
N PHE A 22 22.26 -82.02 -9.81
CA PHE A 22 20.90 -81.65 -9.39
C PHE A 22 20.89 -80.39 -8.52
N LEU A 23 21.75 -80.33 -7.50
CA LEU A 23 21.87 -79.18 -6.61
C LEU A 23 22.36 -77.93 -7.34
N PHE A 24 23.33 -78.08 -8.24
CA PHE A 24 23.85 -76.99 -9.07
C PHE A 24 22.74 -76.37 -9.93
N VAL A 25 21.95 -77.21 -10.61
CA VAL A 25 20.80 -76.74 -11.41
C VAL A 25 19.75 -76.09 -10.52
N PHE A 26 19.49 -76.62 -9.33
CA PHE A 26 18.55 -76.01 -8.37
C PHE A 26 19.02 -74.61 -7.94
N LEU A 27 20.29 -74.44 -7.57
CA LEU A 27 20.85 -73.14 -7.20
C LEU A 27 20.82 -72.16 -8.37
N TRP A 28 21.19 -72.61 -9.57
CA TRP A 28 21.19 -71.78 -10.78
C TRP A 28 19.77 -71.34 -11.15
N ARG A 29 18.80 -72.26 -11.12
CA ARG A 29 17.43 -72.00 -11.58
C ARG A 29 16.57 -71.29 -10.52
N VAL A 30 16.85 -71.44 -9.23
CA VAL A 30 15.98 -70.95 -8.14
C VAL A 30 16.67 -69.91 -7.26
N SER A 31 17.83 -70.21 -6.71
CA SER A 31 18.48 -69.34 -5.72
C SER A 31 19.03 -68.06 -6.33
N LEU A 32 19.78 -68.16 -7.43
CA LEU A 32 20.34 -67.00 -8.14
C LEU A 32 19.27 -66.01 -8.63
N PRO A 33 18.18 -66.42 -9.33
CA PRO A 33 17.17 -65.46 -9.78
C PRO A 33 16.43 -64.82 -8.61
N ARG A 34 16.18 -65.54 -7.50
CA ARG A 34 15.57 -64.92 -6.31
C ARG A 34 16.44 -63.81 -5.74
N ILE A 35 17.74 -64.03 -5.60
CA ILE A 35 18.67 -63.00 -5.09
C ILE A 35 18.72 -61.81 -6.06
N ALA A 36 18.80 -62.07 -7.37
CA ALA A 36 18.80 -61.03 -8.39
C ALA A 36 17.53 -60.16 -8.32
N THR A 37 16.35 -60.77 -8.24
CA THR A 37 15.08 -60.02 -8.15
C THR A 37 14.98 -59.16 -6.89
N VAL A 38 15.54 -59.61 -5.76
CA VAL A 38 15.55 -58.81 -4.53
C VAL A 38 16.49 -57.63 -4.67
N LEU A 39 17.67 -57.83 -5.26
CA LEU A 39 18.63 -56.76 -5.50
C LEU A 39 18.07 -55.72 -6.46
N GLU A 40 17.46 -56.16 -7.56
CA GLU A 40 16.79 -55.30 -8.53
C GLU A 40 15.65 -54.51 -7.90
N LYS A 41 14.77 -55.14 -7.10
CA LYS A 41 13.71 -54.44 -6.38
C LYS A 41 14.25 -53.35 -5.45
N ARG A 42 15.35 -53.62 -4.74
CA ARG A 42 15.97 -52.63 -3.86
C ARG A 42 16.55 -51.48 -4.66
N GLN A 43 17.25 -51.77 -5.76
CA GLN A 43 17.82 -50.75 -6.63
C GLN A 43 16.72 -49.87 -7.22
N ASN A 44 15.68 -50.48 -7.80
CA ASN A 44 14.53 -49.76 -8.34
C ASN A 44 13.86 -48.88 -7.28
N LYS A 45 13.73 -49.37 -6.04
CA LYS A 45 13.14 -48.56 -4.96
C LYS A 45 14.01 -47.38 -4.57
N ILE A 46 15.32 -47.54 -4.55
CA ILE A 46 16.26 -46.45 -4.29
C ILE A 46 16.17 -45.41 -5.42
N ASP A 47 16.17 -45.85 -6.67
CA ASP A 47 16.11 -44.96 -7.82
C ASP A 47 14.77 -44.21 -7.90
N GLU A 48 13.65 -44.89 -7.62
CA GLU A 48 12.33 -44.28 -7.49
C GLU A 48 12.33 -43.22 -6.38
N ASN A 49 12.80 -43.57 -5.18
CA ASN A 49 12.85 -42.62 -4.06
C ASN A 49 13.74 -41.41 -4.36
N LEU A 50 14.88 -41.63 -5.03
CA LEU A 50 15.79 -40.56 -5.43
C LEU A 50 15.14 -39.65 -6.48
N SER A 51 14.43 -40.22 -7.46
CA SER A 51 13.69 -39.47 -8.46
C SER A 51 12.59 -38.63 -7.82
N SER A 52 11.77 -39.22 -6.95
CA SER A 52 10.72 -38.49 -6.24
C SER A 52 11.31 -37.40 -5.34
N ALA A 53 12.43 -37.64 -4.67
CA ALA A 53 13.09 -36.63 -3.86
C ALA A 53 13.60 -35.45 -4.70
N LYS A 54 14.17 -35.72 -5.88
CA LYS A 54 14.59 -34.68 -6.82
C LYS A 54 13.41 -33.87 -7.35
N GLU A 55 12.32 -34.54 -7.71
CA GLU A 55 11.11 -33.88 -8.19
C GLU A 55 10.50 -32.98 -7.11
N LEU A 56 10.40 -33.46 -5.87
CA LEU A 56 9.94 -32.65 -4.73
C LEU A 56 10.88 -31.46 -4.46
N GLN A 57 12.20 -31.66 -4.60
CA GLN A 57 13.16 -30.57 -4.47
C GLN A 57 12.98 -29.52 -5.57
N GLU A 58 12.78 -29.94 -6.81
CA GLU A 58 12.53 -29.04 -7.95
C GLU A 58 11.22 -28.26 -7.78
N GLN A 59 10.14 -28.93 -7.39
CA GLN A 59 8.88 -28.27 -7.07
C GLN A 59 9.03 -27.26 -5.92
N ALA A 60 9.77 -27.61 -4.87
CA ALA A 60 10.04 -26.69 -3.76
C ALA A 60 10.83 -25.46 -4.21
N MET A 61 11.86 -25.62 -5.04
CA MET A 61 12.64 -24.51 -5.61
C MET A 61 11.77 -23.63 -6.52
N GLU A 62 10.88 -24.21 -7.32
CA GLU A 62 9.95 -23.45 -8.17
C GLU A 62 8.96 -22.64 -7.33
N ILE A 63 8.41 -23.24 -6.26
CA ILE A 63 7.52 -22.56 -5.31
C ILE A 63 8.26 -21.41 -4.62
N GLU A 64 9.47 -21.66 -4.12
CA GLU A 64 10.29 -20.62 -3.48
C GLU A 64 10.56 -19.46 -4.45
N LYS A 65 10.91 -19.76 -5.69
CA LYS A 65 11.10 -18.74 -6.72
C LYS A 65 9.83 -17.92 -6.97
N LYS A 66 8.66 -18.58 -7.10
CA LYS A 66 7.37 -17.89 -7.27
C LYS A 66 7.04 -17.00 -6.08
N ILE A 67 7.29 -17.46 -4.86
CA ILE A 67 7.08 -16.67 -3.64
C ILE A 67 7.97 -15.43 -3.65
N ASN A 68 9.27 -15.59 -3.94
CA ASN A 68 10.21 -14.47 -4.01
C ASN A 68 9.81 -13.46 -5.09
N ASP A 69 9.41 -13.93 -6.27
CA ASP A 69 8.94 -13.07 -7.35
C ASP A 69 7.65 -12.31 -6.96
N GLN A 70 6.70 -12.99 -6.29
CA GLN A 70 5.48 -12.36 -5.78
C GLN A 70 5.76 -11.33 -4.69
N ILE A 71 6.69 -11.60 -3.77
CA ILE A 71 7.10 -10.65 -2.73
C ILE A 71 7.74 -9.41 -3.37
N ASN A 72 8.63 -9.60 -4.34
CA ASN A 72 9.27 -8.49 -5.05
C ASN A 72 8.24 -7.66 -5.82
N LYS A 73 7.32 -8.31 -6.53
CA LYS A 73 6.23 -7.63 -7.24
C LYS A 73 5.33 -6.84 -6.30
N ALA A 74 4.90 -7.45 -5.19
CA ALA A 74 4.06 -6.79 -4.19
C ALA A 74 4.76 -5.57 -3.54
N LYS A 75 6.06 -5.65 -3.31
CA LYS A 75 6.86 -4.51 -2.83
C LYS A 75 6.88 -3.38 -3.86
N LEU A 76 7.17 -3.68 -5.12
CA LEU A 76 7.19 -2.68 -6.19
C LEU A 76 5.82 -2.01 -6.36
N GLU A 77 4.73 -2.78 -6.38
CA GLU A 77 3.36 -2.24 -6.45
C GLU A 77 3.01 -1.37 -5.24
N THR A 78 3.47 -1.77 -4.04
CA THR A 78 3.26 -0.98 -2.82
C THR A 78 4.02 0.35 -2.89
N ASP A 79 5.29 0.32 -3.29
CA ASP A 79 6.12 1.51 -3.41
C ASP A 79 5.57 2.48 -4.48
N GLU A 80 5.10 1.95 -5.60
CA GLU A 80 4.43 2.72 -6.65
C GLU A 80 3.15 3.38 -6.13
N LYS A 81 2.29 2.61 -5.43
CA LYS A 81 1.04 3.12 -4.87
C LYS A 81 1.25 4.14 -3.76
N ILE A 82 2.29 3.97 -2.93
CA ILE A 82 2.68 4.96 -1.93
C ILE A 82 3.08 6.25 -2.62
N LYS A 83 3.92 6.17 -3.66
CA LYS A 83 4.36 7.35 -4.42
C LYS A 83 3.19 8.05 -5.11
N GLU A 84 2.29 7.31 -5.73
CA GLU A 84 1.06 7.85 -6.34
C GLU A 84 0.20 8.56 -5.29
N THR A 85 -0.03 7.92 -4.13
CA THR A 85 -0.83 8.49 -3.04
C THR A 85 -0.20 9.78 -2.48
N ILE A 86 1.12 9.81 -2.30
CA ILE A 86 1.84 11.00 -1.84
C ILE A 86 1.70 12.14 -2.84
N ASN A 87 1.85 11.86 -4.14
CA ASN A 87 1.70 12.87 -5.18
C ASN A 87 0.27 13.41 -5.24
N ALA A 88 -0.74 12.53 -5.21
CA ALA A 88 -2.14 12.91 -5.20
C ALA A 88 -2.50 13.73 -3.95
N LEU A 89 -1.98 13.35 -2.78
CA LEU A 89 -2.17 14.10 -1.54
C LEU A 89 -1.52 15.48 -1.61
N GLN A 90 -0.32 15.59 -2.19
CA GLN A 90 0.36 16.88 -2.37
C GLN A 90 -0.44 17.80 -3.31
N GLU A 91 -1.00 17.25 -4.38
CA GLU A 91 -1.86 17.99 -5.31
C GLU A 91 -3.16 18.44 -4.63
N ASP A 92 -3.83 17.56 -3.89
CA ASP A 92 -5.05 17.86 -3.13
C ASP A 92 -4.80 18.96 -2.09
N VAL A 93 -3.73 18.85 -1.29
CA VAL A 93 -3.33 19.87 -0.31
C VAL A 93 -3.06 21.22 -0.98
N SER A 94 -2.35 21.22 -2.11
CA SER A 94 -2.08 22.45 -2.87
C SER A 94 -3.39 23.09 -3.37
N SER A 95 -4.33 22.28 -3.87
CA SER A 95 -5.62 22.76 -4.35
C SER A 95 -6.49 23.33 -3.22
N GLN A 96 -6.50 22.67 -2.06
CA GLN A 96 -7.23 23.12 -0.88
C GLN A 96 -6.65 24.43 -0.34
N LEU A 97 -5.31 24.54 -0.25
CA LEU A 97 -4.65 25.79 0.13
C LEU A 97 -5.01 26.92 -0.83
N SER A 98 -4.96 26.69 -2.15
CA SER A 98 -5.33 27.72 -3.12
C SER A 98 -6.81 28.15 -3.00
N SER A 99 -7.72 27.21 -2.72
CA SER A 99 -9.13 27.54 -2.48
C SER A 99 -9.33 28.32 -1.18
N LEU A 100 -8.63 27.94 -0.11
CA LEU A 100 -8.68 28.61 1.18
C LEU A 100 -8.11 30.03 1.09
N ASP A 101 -7.02 30.23 0.36
CA ASP A 101 -6.43 31.55 0.12
C ASP A 101 -7.43 32.46 -0.60
N LYS A 102 -8.12 31.97 -1.63
CA LYS A 102 -9.17 32.72 -2.35
C LYS A 102 -10.35 33.08 -1.44
N ASP A 103 -10.78 32.14 -0.60
CA ASP A 103 -11.88 32.38 0.34
C ASP A 103 -11.47 33.39 1.43
N LEU A 104 -10.23 33.34 1.90
CA LEU A 104 -9.67 34.31 2.83
C LEU A 104 -9.58 35.70 2.20
N GLU A 105 -9.07 35.80 0.97
CA GLU A 105 -8.98 37.07 0.23
C GLU A 105 -10.36 37.70 0.04
N LYS A 106 -11.37 36.90 -0.31
CA LYS A 106 -12.75 37.36 -0.42
C LYS A 106 -13.30 37.84 0.93
N LYS A 107 -13.09 37.09 2.02
CA LYS A 107 -13.53 37.50 3.37
C LYS A 107 -12.87 38.80 3.82
N VAL A 108 -11.58 38.98 3.54
CA VAL A 108 -10.86 40.22 3.83
C VAL A 108 -11.46 41.38 3.03
N SER A 109 -11.68 41.21 1.72
CA SER A 109 -12.28 42.25 0.88
C SER A 109 -13.70 42.63 1.32
N ASP A 110 -14.52 41.64 1.70
CA ASP A 110 -15.88 41.88 2.19
C ASP A 110 -15.88 42.60 3.53
N ALA A 111 -14.98 42.23 4.45
CA ALA A 111 -14.79 42.92 5.73
C ALA A 111 -14.30 44.37 5.53
N GLU A 112 -13.36 44.62 4.62
CA GLU A 112 -12.91 45.98 4.28
C GLU A 112 -14.05 46.85 3.76
N LYS A 113 -14.90 46.31 2.88
CA LYS A 113 -16.09 47.02 2.38
C LYS A 113 -17.08 47.32 3.50
N GLU A 114 -17.30 46.39 4.42
CA GLU A 114 -18.19 46.57 5.56
C GLU A 114 -17.66 47.66 6.51
N ILE A 115 -16.35 47.67 6.78
CA ILE A 115 -15.68 48.71 7.58
C ILE A 115 -15.81 50.09 6.91
N LEU A 116 -15.59 50.19 5.60
CA LEU A 116 -15.74 51.44 4.86
C LEU A 116 -17.18 51.95 4.91
N LYS A 117 -18.16 51.06 4.68
CA LYS A 117 -19.58 51.42 4.77
C LYS A 117 -19.97 51.87 6.17
N SER A 118 -19.53 51.15 7.20
CA SER A 118 -19.75 51.52 8.61
C SER A 118 -19.12 52.88 8.93
N LYS A 119 -17.90 53.15 8.44
CA LYS A 119 -17.24 54.45 8.58
C LYS A 119 -18.04 55.58 7.92
N ASP A 120 -18.54 55.38 6.71
CA ASP A 120 -19.35 56.38 6.00
C ASP A 120 -20.67 56.64 6.71
N ASP A 121 -21.35 55.59 7.19
CA ASP A 121 -22.60 55.71 7.93
C ASP A 121 -22.40 56.42 9.28
N GLN A 122 -21.31 56.10 10.01
CA GLN A 122 -20.90 56.82 11.22
C GLN A 122 -20.60 58.29 10.92
N MET A 123 -19.92 58.60 9.83
CA MET A 123 -19.62 59.99 9.44
C MET A 123 -20.89 60.76 9.08
N LYS A 124 -21.89 60.13 8.46
CA LYS A 124 -23.22 60.73 8.25
C LYS A 124 -23.94 60.99 9.57
N ASN A 125 -23.90 60.05 10.50
CA ASN A 125 -24.50 60.22 11.84
C ASN A 125 -23.84 61.36 12.61
N ILE A 126 -22.50 61.46 12.61
CA ILE A 126 -21.76 62.58 13.22
C ILE A 126 -22.18 63.91 12.60
N ASN A 127 -22.30 63.99 11.27
CA ASN A 127 -22.76 65.21 10.60
C ASN A 127 -24.19 65.60 11.04
N ASN A 128 -25.10 64.63 11.15
CA ASN A 128 -26.46 64.87 11.63
C ASN A 128 -26.49 65.32 13.11
N GLU A 129 -25.63 64.75 13.96
CA GLU A 129 -25.48 65.22 15.34
C GLU A 129 -24.91 66.63 15.42
N ILE A 130 -23.92 66.98 14.59
CA ILE A 130 -23.38 68.35 14.51
C ILE A 130 -24.46 69.34 14.07
N VAL A 131 -25.29 68.99 13.07
CA VAL A 131 -26.45 69.77 12.63
C VAL A 131 -27.39 70.03 13.81
N ASN A 132 -27.73 68.97 14.57
CA ASN A 132 -28.62 69.07 15.72
C ASN A 132 -28.03 69.91 16.86
N ILE A 133 -26.75 69.71 17.21
CA ILE A 133 -26.05 70.50 18.23
C ILE A 133 -25.97 71.97 17.82
N THR A 134 -25.66 72.24 16.55
CA THR A 134 -25.63 73.62 16.01
C THR A 134 -27.01 74.25 16.07
N LYS A 135 -28.07 73.53 15.69
CA LYS A 135 -29.47 73.99 15.79
C LYS A 135 -29.86 74.32 17.23
N LEU A 136 -29.52 73.45 18.19
CA LEU A 136 -29.77 73.67 19.62
C LEU A 136 -28.98 74.85 20.19
N THR A 137 -27.73 75.02 19.77
CA THR A 137 -26.84 76.08 20.27
C THR A 137 -27.24 77.44 19.72
N VAL A 138 -27.49 77.54 18.42
CA VAL A 138 -27.98 78.78 17.80
C VAL A 138 -29.37 79.12 18.32
N GLY A 139 -30.30 78.15 18.40
CA GLY A 139 -31.62 78.38 18.99
C GLY A 139 -31.57 78.90 20.43
N LYS A 140 -30.63 78.41 21.27
CA LYS A 140 -30.42 78.92 22.63
C LYS A 140 -29.78 80.31 22.70
N ILE A 141 -29.03 80.72 21.68
CA ILE A 141 -28.30 82.01 21.66
C ILE A 141 -29.12 83.11 20.97
N THR A 142 -29.96 82.77 19.98
CA THR A 142 -30.64 83.76 19.13
C THR A 142 -32.16 83.83 19.33
N ASP A 143 -32.77 82.92 20.10
CA ASP A 143 -34.22 82.89 20.39
C ASP A 143 -35.12 82.88 19.12
N ILE A 144 -34.58 82.37 18.00
CA ILE A 144 -35.25 82.25 16.70
C ILE A 144 -35.15 80.78 16.21
N GLU A 145 -36.28 80.15 15.92
CA GLU A 145 -36.33 78.82 15.30
C GLU A 145 -35.89 78.86 13.83
N LEU A 146 -34.70 78.35 13.55
CA LEU A 146 -34.17 78.23 12.18
C LEU A 146 -34.78 77.03 11.43
N SER A 147 -35.24 77.28 10.20
CA SER A 147 -35.83 76.29 9.29
C SER A 147 -34.77 75.38 8.65
N ASP A 148 -35.07 74.08 8.56
CA ASP A 148 -34.16 72.99 8.16
C ASP A 148 -33.52 73.13 6.76
N ASN A 149 -34.04 74.03 5.92
CA ASN A 149 -33.63 74.18 4.53
C ASN A 149 -32.41 75.13 4.36
N GLU A 150 -32.23 76.12 5.24
CA GLU A 150 -31.09 77.05 5.15
C GLU A 150 -29.81 76.46 5.77
N LEU A 151 -29.95 75.67 6.84
CA LEU A 151 -28.82 75.05 7.54
C LEU A 151 -28.09 74.01 6.67
N ASN A 152 -28.84 73.19 5.94
CA ASN A 152 -28.27 72.16 5.05
C ASN A 152 -27.47 72.79 3.90
N LYS A 153 -27.91 73.94 3.36
CA LYS A 153 -27.20 74.68 2.30
C LYS A 153 -25.86 75.26 2.77
N VAL A 154 -25.80 75.82 3.98
CA VAL A 154 -24.56 76.38 4.55
C VAL A 154 -23.56 75.26 4.87
N ILE A 155 -24.03 74.12 5.37
CA ILE A 155 -23.17 72.96 5.70
C ILE A 155 -22.59 72.30 4.45
N GLU A 156 -23.36 72.18 3.36
CA GLU A 156 -22.79 71.71 2.07
C GLU A 156 -21.74 72.66 1.50
N THR A 157 -21.94 73.98 1.66
CA THR A 157 -21.00 75.00 1.16
C THR A 157 -19.67 75.00 1.93
N HIS A 158 -19.63 74.53 3.19
CA HIS A 158 -18.41 74.43 3.99
C HIS A 158 -17.79 73.03 4.08
N LYS A 159 -18.52 71.96 3.73
CA LYS A 159 -17.97 70.60 3.62
C LYS A 159 -16.86 70.46 2.56
N GLY A 160 -16.82 71.32 1.55
CA GLY A 160 -15.78 71.32 0.50
C GLY A 160 -14.47 72.02 0.86
N ASN A 161 -14.38 72.68 2.02
CA ASN A 161 -13.23 73.54 2.39
C ASN A 161 -12.28 72.90 3.42
N PHE A 162 -12.48 71.62 3.75
CA PHE A 162 -11.66 70.84 4.69
C PHE A 162 -11.06 69.58 4.03
N ASN A 163 -10.50 69.74 2.82
CA ASN A 163 -9.60 68.77 2.22
C ASN A 163 -8.15 69.22 2.44
#